data_AF-A0A0K8SKB0-F1
#
_entry.id   AF-A0A0K8SKB0-F1
#
_cell.length_a   1.000
_cell.length_b   1.000
_cell.length_c   1.000
_cell.angle_alpha   90.00
_cell.angle_beta   90.00
_cell.angle_gamma   90.00
#
_symmetry.space_group_name_H-M   'P 1'
#
loop_
_entity.id
_entity.type
_entity.pdbx_description
1 polymer ?
#
loop_
_entity_poly.entity_id
_entity_poly.type
_entity_poly.pdbx_seq_one_letter_code
_entity_poly.pdbx_strand_id
1 'polypeptide(L)'
;ILCGNVDSAIAMYKNLRQHDQMLRLVKEYRSDLLGMTNLHLAKQLEEEGKIIDAEELYIAAGEWSLAVTMLRNNRMWEQAFKVARQYGGEQASRHVIYAWAKTLGGDSAVKLLRR
;
A
#
# COMPACT_ATOMS: atom_id res chain seq x y z
N ILE A 1 -19.09 -26.02 11.76
CA ILE A 1 -18.92 -25.53 13.15
C ILE A 1 -17.62 -24.71 13.34
N LEU A 2 -16.67 -24.68 12.39
CA LEU A 2 -15.37 -24.00 12.58
C LEU A 2 -15.39 -22.45 12.55
N CYS A 3 -16.46 -21.81 12.06
CA CYS A 3 -16.47 -20.36 11.82
C CYS A 3 -16.29 -19.49 13.09
N GLY A 4 -16.80 -19.93 14.24
CA GLY A 4 -16.70 -19.15 15.49
C GLY A 4 -15.29 -19.09 16.10
N ASN A 5 -14.45 -20.10 15.83
CA ASN A 5 -13.11 -20.18 16.39
C ASN A 5 -12.10 -19.35 15.58
N VAL A 6 -12.29 -19.28 14.26
CA VAL A 6 -11.40 -18.53 13.36
C VAL A 6 -11.50 -17.02 13.61
N ASP A 7 -12.71 -16.48 13.75
CA ASP A 7 -12.88 -15.03 13.98
C ASP A 7 -12.29 -14.61 15.34
N SER A 8 -12.39 -15.49 16.35
CA SER A 8 -11.76 -15.31 17.67
C SER A 8 -10.23 -15.34 17.58
N ALA A 9 -9.66 -16.26 16.79
CA ALA A 9 -8.23 -16.35 16.55
C ALA A 9 -7.71 -15.10 15.82
N ILE A 10 -8.41 -14.64 14.78
CA ILE A 10 -8.07 -13.40 14.05
C ILE A 10 -8.05 -12.20 15.00
N ALA A 11 -9.06 -12.07 15.87
CA ALA A 11 -9.11 -11.00 16.87
C ALA A 11 -7.95 -11.10 17.89
N MET A 12 -7.62 -12.32 18.34
CA MET A 12 -6.48 -12.56 19.23
C MET A 12 -5.16 -12.15 18.58
N TYR A 13 -4.88 -12.60 17.35
CA TYR A 13 -3.65 -12.26 16.64
C TYR A 13 -3.55 -10.77 16.32
N LYS A 14 -4.68 -10.11 16.04
CA LYS A 14 -4.75 -8.64 15.92
C LYS A 14 -4.29 -7.95 17.21
N ASN A 15 -4.80 -8.39 18.36
CA ASN A 15 -4.44 -7.81 19.67
C ASN A 15 -2.97 -8.07 20.04
N LEU A 16 -2.41 -9.20 19.60
CA LEU A 16 -1.01 -9.56 19.84
C LEU A 16 -0.03 -8.97 18.80
N ARG A 17 -0.52 -8.16 17.84
CA ARG A 17 0.27 -7.63 16.71
C ARG A 17 0.98 -8.74 15.90
N GLN A 18 0.44 -9.95 15.91
CA GLN A 18 0.97 -11.09 15.16
C GLN A 18 0.36 -11.10 13.76
N HIS A 19 0.80 -10.14 12.95
CA HIS A 19 0.23 -9.83 11.64
C HIS A 19 0.34 -11.00 10.66
N ASP A 20 1.46 -11.73 10.62
CA ASP A 20 1.65 -12.87 9.72
C ASP A 20 0.65 -14.01 9.97
N GLN A 21 0.43 -14.36 11.24
CA GLN A 21 -0.49 -15.43 11.62
C GLN A 21 -1.94 -15.02 11.35
N MET A 22 -2.27 -13.76 11.62
CA MET A 22 -3.57 -13.19 11.27
C MET A 22 -3.81 -13.26 9.76
N LEU A 23 -2.87 -12.79 8.94
CA LEU A 23 -3.01 -12.79 7.47
C LEU A 23 -3.11 -14.20 6.89
N ARG A 24 -2.39 -15.17 7.46
CA ARG A 24 -2.51 -16.57 7.07
C ARG A 24 -3.92 -17.11 7.30
N LEU A 25 -4.48 -16.88 8.49
CA LEU A 25 -5.85 -17.32 8.81
C LEU A 25 -6.90 -16.61 7.98
N VAL A 26 -6.75 -15.29 7.79
CA VAL A 26 -7.66 -14.52 6.95
C VAL A 26 -7.59 -15.02 5.51
N LYS A 27 -6.40 -15.30 4.95
CA LYS A 27 -6.25 -15.84 3.61
C LYS A 27 -6.89 -17.23 3.45
N GLU A 28 -6.79 -18.07 4.46
CA GLU A 28 -7.27 -19.47 4.40
C GLU A 28 -8.77 -19.61 4.65
N TYR A 29 -9.35 -18.79 5.52
CA TYR A 29 -10.75 -18.94 5.99
C TYR A 29 -11.66 -17.75 5.68
N ARG A 30 -11.10 -16.56 5.42
CA ARG A 30 -11.81 -15.27 5.28
C ARG A 30 -11.22 -14.42 4.16
N SER A 31 -11.12 -14.96 2.95
CA SER A 31 -10.52 -14.26 1.80
C SER A 31 -11.22 -12.94 1.47
N ASP A 32 -12.50 -12.82 1.81
CA ASP A 32 -13.33 -11.62 1.76
C ASP A 32 -12.81 -10.48 2.66
N LEU A 33 -12.26 -10.82 3.83
CA LEU A 33 -11.70 -9.86 4.78
C LEU A 33 -10.21 -9.56 4.53
N LEU A 34 -9.54 -10.30 3.64
CA LEU A 34 -8.11 -10.18 3.40
C LEU A 34 -7.73 -8.78 2.91
N GLY A 35 -8.49 -8.22 1.96
CA GLY A 35 -8.24 -6.87 1.45
C GLY A 35 -8.37 -5.81 2.55
N MET A 36 -9.45 -5.86 3.33
CA MET A 36 -9.67 -4.92 4.45
C MET A 36 -8.59 -5.05 5.54
N THR A 37 -8.14 -6.27 5.81
CA THR A 37 -7.12 -6.56 6.82
C THR A 37 -5.76 -6.01 6.39
N ASN A 38 -5.36 -6.29 5.15
CA ASN A 38 -4.15 -5.73 4.54
C ASN A 38 -4.17 -4.21 4.57
N LEU A 39 -5.31 -3.60 4.20
CA LEU A 39 -5.46 -2.14 4.21
C LEU A 39 -5.31 -1.53 5.61
N HIS A 40 -5.91 -2.15 6.63
CA HIS A 40 -5.80 -1.66 8.01
C HIS A 40 -4.36 -1.77 8.51
N LEU A 41 -3.70 -2.89 8.21
CA LEU A 41 -2.31 -3.11 8.59
C LEU A 41 -1.36 -2.15 7.86
N ALA A 42 -1.57 -1.92 6.56
CA ALA A 42 -0.78 -0.97 5.78
C ALA A 42 -0.79 0.42 6.40
N LYS A 43 -1.96 0.91 6.82
CA LYS A 43 -2.10 2.20 7.53
C LYS A 43 -1.34 2.23 8.85
N GLN A 44 -1.40 1.15 9.62
CA GLN A 44 -0.67 1.06 10.89
C GLN A 44 0.85 1.08 10.65
N LEU A 45 1.34 0.37 9.64
CA LEU A 45 2.77 0.38 9.28
C LEU A 45 3.21 1.73 8.72
N GLU A 46 2.36 2.42 7.97
CA GLU A 46 2.58 3.80 7.53
C GLU A 46 2.74 4.75 8.73
N GLU A 47 1.88 4.64 9.75
CA GLU A 47 2.00 5.42 10.99
C GLU A 47 3.28 5.08 11.79
N GLU A 48 3.74 3.83 11.71
CA GLU A 48 5.02 3.38 12.29
C GLU A 48 6.25 3.81 11.45
N GLY A 49 6.04 4.41 10.27
CA GLY A 49 7.12 4.81 9.35
C GLY A 49 7.72 3.66 8.52
N LYS A 50 7.11 2.47 8.57
CA LYS A 50 7.52 1.30 7.78
C LYS A 50 6.88 1.33 6.40
N ILE A 51 7.38 2.24 5.59
CA ILE A 51 6.80 2.58 4.28
C ILE A 51 6.83 1.40 3.30
N ILE A 52 7.94 0.65 3.25
CA ILE A 52 8.10 -0.47 2.31
C ILE A 52 7.13 -1.60 2.64
N ASP A 53 7.03 -1.97 3.92
CA ASP A 53 6.09 -3.01 4.37
C ASP A 53 4.62 -2.58 4.13
N ALA A 54 4.32 -1.30 4.37
CA ALA A 54 3.01 -0.73 4.08
C ALA A 54 2.68 -0.76 2.58
N GLU A 55 3.65 -0.48 1.70
CA GLU A 55 3.49 -0.56 0.25
C GLU A 55 3.05 -1.97 -0.17
N GLU A 56 3.76 -3.01 0.25
CA GLU A 56 3.44 -4.41 -0.09
C GLU A 56 2.00 -4.77 0.31
N LEU A 57 1.56 -4.33 1.49
CA LEU A 57 0.20 -4.57 1.98
C LEU A 57 -0.85 -3.77 1.22
N TYR A 58 -0.59 -2.51 0.87
CA TYR A 58 -1.50 -1.72 0.04
C TYR A 58 -1.70 -2.37 -1.33
N ILE A 59 -0.61 -2.89 -1.93
CA ILE A 59 -0.70 -3.63 -3.20
C ILE A 59 -1.45 -4.95 -3.03
N ALA A 60 -1.18 -5.69 -1.94
CA ALA A 60 -1.90 -6.93 -1.64
C ALA A 60 -3.39 -6.69 -1.34
N ALA A 61 -3.76 -5.49 -0.89
CA ALA A 61 -5.15 -5.06 -0.73
C ALA A 61 -5.81 -4.61 -2.06
N GLY A 62 -5.03 -4.46 -3.14
CA GLY A 62 -5.48 -3.88 -4.41
C GLY A 62 -5.54 -2.35 -4.42
N GLU A 63 -5.11 -1.70 -3.34
CA GLU A 63 -5.21 -0.26 -3.09
C GLU A 63 -3.93 0.48 -3.47
N TRP A 64 -3.48 0.31 -4.72
CA TRP A 64 -2.25 0.93 -5.23
C TRP A 64 -2.28 2.46 -5.20
N SER A 65 -3.46 3.09 -5.30
CA SER A 65 -3.61 4.55 -5.20
C SER A 65 -3.22 5.08 -3.82
N LEU A 66 -3.50 4.31 -2.77
CA LEU A 66 -3.09 4.65 -1.40
C LEU A 66 -1.58 4.46 -1.23
N ALA A 67 -1.01 3.37 -1.74
CA ALA A 67 0.45 3.18 -1.77
C ALA A 67 1.16 4.37 -2.43
N VAL A 68 0.71 4.80 -3.62
CA VAL A 68 1.26 5.96 -4.33
C VAL A 68 1.16 7.24 -3.49
N THR A 69 0.03 7.46 -2.82
CA THR A 69 -0.17 8.67 -1.99
C THR A 69 0.78 8.69 -0.80
N MET A 70 0.90 7.56 -0.11
CA MET A 70 1.81 7.36 1.00
C MET A 70 3.29 7.56 0.57
N LEU A 71 3.70 6.97 -0.55
CA LEU A 71 5.05 7.12 -1.10
C LEU A 71 5.37 8.58 -1.46
N ARG A 72 4.41 9.32 -2.03
CA ARG A 72 4.55 10.75 -2.34
C ARG A 72 4.75 11.60 -1.08
N ASN A 73 4.00 11.30 -0.01
CA ASN A 73 4.15 11.99 1.26
C ASN A 73 5.55 11.80 1.85
N ASN A 74 6.12 10.60 1.67
CA ASN A 74 7.47 10.24 2.11
C ASN A 74 8.60 10.62 1.12
N ARG A 75 8.31 11.43 0.08
CA ARG A 75 9.27 11.85 -0.97
C ARG A 75 9.84 10.70 -1.81
N MET A 76 9.23 9.53 -1.79
CA MET A 76 9.64 8.34 -2.54
C MET A 76 9.01 8.31 -3.94
N TRP A 77 9.27 9.37 -4.72
CA TRP A 77 8.61 9.60 -6.00
C TRP A 77 8.89 8.56 -7.08
N GLU A 78 10.11 8.00 -7.09
CA GLU A 78 10.47 6.95 -8.05
C GLU A 78 9.68 5.67 -7.85
N GLN A 79 9.53 5.22 -6.60
CA GLN A 79 8.70 4.07 -6.25
C GLN A 79 7.22 4.37 -6.54
N ALA A 80 6.73 5.56 -6.17
CA ALA A 80 5.37 5.97 -6.47
C ALA A 80 5.06 5.91 -7.98
N PHE A 81 6.01 6.34 -8.82
CA PHE A 81 5.86 6.25 -10.27
C PHE A 81 5.84 4.80 -10.77
N LYS A 82 6.74 3.94 -10.27
CA LYS A 82 6.78 2.51 -10.63
C LYS A 82 5.47 1.82 -10.28
N VAL A 83 4.98 2.01 -9.06
CA VAL A 83 3.70 1.45 -8.58
C VAL A 83 2.54 1.95 -9.44
N ALA A 84 2.45 3.26 -9.66
CA ALA A 84 1.38 3.83 -10.48
C ALA A 84 1.41 3.30 -11.91
N ARG A 85 2.59 3.11 -12.50
CA ARG A 85 2.73 2.55 -13.86
C ARG A 85 2.35 1.07 -13.91
N GLN A 86 2.74 0.29 -12.92
CA GLN A 86 2.52 -1.15 -12.88
C GLN A 86 1.07 -1.51 -12.59
N TYR A 87 0.41 -0.82 -11.66
CA TYR A 87 -0.94 -1.16 -11.20
C TYR A 87 -2.02 -0.18 -11.69
N GLY A 88 -1.69 1.10 -11.83
CA GLY A 88 -2.61 2.15 -12.30
C GLY A 88 -2.50 2.49 -13.79
N GLY A 89 -1.55 1.89 -14.50
CA GLY A 89 -1.29 2.14 -15.91
C GLY A 89 -0.67 3.51 -16.21
N GLU A 90 -0.60 3.84 -17.50
CA GLU A 90 0.16 5.00 -17.95
C GLU A 90 -0.43 6.34 -17.47
N GLN A 91 -1.76 6.45 -17.41
CA GLN A 91 -2.44 7.67 -16.94
C GLN A 91 -2.12 7.98 -15.48
N ALA A 92 -2.16 6.96 -14.61
CA ALA A 92 -1.78 7.13 -13.21
C ALA A 92 -0.32 7.53 -13.07
N SER A 93 0.57 6.91 -13.83
CA SER A 93 2.00 7.21 -13.82
C SER A 93 2.31 8.65 -14.27
N ARG A 94 1.57 9.16 -15.27
CA ARG A 94 1.69 10.56 -15.74
C ARG A 94 1.27 11.55 -14.66
N HIS A 95 0.20 11.26 -13.92
CA HIS A 95 -0.20 12.10 -12.78
C HIS A 95 0.88 12.15 -11.70
N VAL A 96 1.53 11.02 -11.39
CA VAL A 96 2.63 10.98 -10.42
C VAL A 96 3.85 11.76 -10.92
N ILE A 97 4.26 11.58 -12.18
CA ILE A 97 5.35 12.34 -12.79
C ILE A 97 5.07 13.84 -12.76
N TYR A 98 3.85 14.26 -13.09
CA TYR A 98 3.48 15.67 -13.07
C TYR A 98 3.55 16.26 -11.66
N ALA A 99 3.03 15.53 -10.67
CA ALA A 99 3.15 15.92 -9.27
C ALA A 99 4.61 16.00 -8.82
N TRP A 100 5.45 15.04 -9.23
CA TRP A 100 6.87 15.02 -8.91
C TRP A 100 7.61 16.22 -9.54
N ALA A 101 7.39 16.47 -10.83
CA ALA A 101 7.95 17.61 -11.55
C ALA A 101 7.59 18.95 -10.86
N LYS A 102 6.35 19.10 -10.42
CA LYS A 102 5.90 20.29 -9.67
C LYS A 102 6.66 20.49 -8.35
N THR A 103 7.09 19.40 -7.69
CA THR A 103 7.89 19.51 -6.46
C THR A 103 9.38 19.83 -6.70
N LEU A 104 9.93 19.47 -7.86
CA LEU A 104 11.34 19.72 -8.19
C LEU A 104 11.57 21.14 -8.71
N GLY A 105 10.65 21.68 -9.51
CA GLY A 105 10.79 22.99 -10.16
C GLY A 105 11.91 23.06 -11.22
N GLY A 106 11.91 24.15 -11.99
CA GLY A 106 13.00 24.49 -12.93
C GLY A 106 13.27 23.45 -14.02
N ASP A 107 14.52 23.41 -14.50
CA ASP A 107 14.95 22.53 -15.59
C ASP A 107 14.86 21.04 -15.26
N SER A 108 14.94 20.67 -13.97
CA SER A 108 14.79 19.29 -13.50
C SER A 108 13.38 18.76 -13.73
N ALA A 109 12.36 19.60 -13.53
CA ALA A 109 10.96 19.27 -13.83
C ALA A 109 10.74 19.03 -15.33
N VAL A 110 11.36 19.86 -16.19
CA VAL A 110 11.23 19.78 -17.65
C VAL A 110 11.88 18.51 -18.20
N LYS A 111 13.05 18.11 -17.68
CA LYS A 111 13.70 16.85 -18.08
C LYS A 111 12.88 15.62 -17.70
N LEU A 112 12.25 15.64 -16.52
CA LEU A 112 11.43 14.53 -16.05
C LEU A 112 10.16 14.33 -16.90
N LEU A 113 9.53 15.42 -17.35
CA LEU A 113 8.29 15.38 -18.14
C LEU A 113 8.51 15.01 -19.62
N ARG A 114 9.74 15.14 -20.13
CA ARG A 114 10.10 14.83 -21.52
C ARG A 114 10.56 13.39 -21.73
N ARG A 115 10.66 12.60 -20.66
CA ARG A 115 11.11 11.22 -20.66
C ARG A 115 9.95 10.26 -20.81
#